data_AF-A0A8T3PE55-F1
#
_entry.id   AF-A0A8T3PE55-F1
#
_cell.length_a   1.000
_cell.length_b   1.000
_cell.length_c   1.000
_cell.angle_alpha   90.00
_cell.angle_beta   90.00
_cell.angle_gamma   90.00
#
_symmetry.space_group_name_H-M   'P 1'
#
loop_
_entity.id
_entity.type
_entity.pdbx_description
1 polymer ?
#
loop_
_entity_poly.entity_id
_entity_poly.type
_entity_poly.pdbx_seq_one_letter_code
_entity_poly.pdbx_strand_id
1 'polypeptide(L)'
;MARTNLTLPQELLHEVDELAGPRGRSAFVSEAVAAKVKRERLRRTLERTRGALAGTPGWMDPDESYVWVRAQREPEDEAAD
;
A
#
# COMPACT_ATOMS: atom_id res chain seq x y z
N MET A 1 24.91 1.19 -8.40
CA MET A 1 23.86 0.36 -9.03
C MET A 1 24.48 -0.97 -9.45
N ALA A 2 23.71 -2.06 -9.36
CA ALA A 2 24.13 -3.37 -9.87
C ALA A 2 23.46 -3.64 -11.22
N ARG A 3 24.17 -4.31 -12.14
CA ARG A 3 23.61 -4.74 -13.43
C ARG A 3 23.02 -6.13 -13.28
N THR A 4 21.75 -6.26 -13.69
CA THR A 4 21.03 -7.53 -13.70
C THR A 4 20.37 -7.70 -15.07
N ASN A 5 20.53 -8.89 -15.67
CA ASN A 5 19.81 -9.24 -16.90
C ASN A 5 18.44 -9.81 -16.53
N LEU A 6 17.37 -9.26 -17.10
CA LEU A 6 16.00 -9.70 -16.90
C LEU A 6 15.41 -10.14 -18.24
N THR A 7 14.69 -11.25 -18.25
CA THR A 7 13.90 -11.69 -19.40
C THR A 7 12.45 -11.30 -19.13
N LEU A 8 11.85 -10.55 -20.05
CA LEU A 8 10.46 -10.08 -19.96
C LEU A 8 9.70 -10.53 -21.21
N PRO A 9 8.38 -10.78 -21.12
CA PRO A 9 7.54 -10.98 -22.30
C PRO A 9 7.70 -9.82 -23.28
N GLN A 10 7.72 -10.14 -24.59
CA GLN A 10 7.93 -9.14 -25.63
C GLN A 10 6.83 -8.07 -25.65
N GLU A 11 5.58 -8.49 -25.46
CA GLU A 11 4.41 -7.62 -25.37
C GLU A 11 4.56 -6.61 -24.23
N LEU A 12 4.95 -7.08 -23.04
CA LEU A 12 5.19 -6.21 -21.88
C LEU A 12 6.34 -5.23 -22.12
N LEU A 13 7.41 -5.67 -22.79
CA LEU A 13 8.53 -4.77 -23.12
C LEU A 13 8.08 -3.67 -24.10
N HIS A 14 7.19 -4.00 -25.04
CA HIS A 14 6.61 -3.04 -25.96
C HIS A 14 5.74 -2.01 -25.23
N GLU A 15 4.90 -2.44 -24.29
CA GLU A 15 4.13 -1.51 -23.45
C GLU A 15 5.02 -0.55 -22.65
N VAL A 16 6.15 -1.05 -22.11
CA VAL A 16 7.13 -0.20 -21.44
C VAL A 16 7.75 0.81 -22.39
N ASP A 17 8.00 0.43 -23.65
CA ASP A 17 8.52 1.36 -24.66
C ASP A 17 7.53 2.46 -25.03
N GLU A 18 6.26 2.15 -25.15
CA GLU A 18 5.23 3.16 -25.43
C GLU A 18 5.12 4.18 -24.29
N LEU A 19 5.32 3.75 -23.03
CA LEU A 19 5.22 4.61 -21.86
C LEU A 19 6.50 5.40 -21.56
N ALA A 20 7.66 4.75 -21.65
CA ALA A 20 8.95 5.30 -21.19
C ALA A 20 9.93 5.61 -22.32
N GLY A 21 9.60 5.21 -23.55
CA GLY A 21 10.50 5.24 -24.70
C GLY A 21 11.56 4.13 -24.66
N PRO A 22 12.21 3.82 -25.81
CA PRO A 22 13.19 2.73 -25.92
C PRO A 22 14.41 2.84 -24.98
N ARG A 23 14.73 4.07 -24.52
CA ARG A 23 15.86 4.35 -23.62
C ARG A 23 15.45 4.47 -22.15
N GLY A 24 14.15 4.55 -21.86
CA GLY A 24 13.61 4.73 -20.50
C GLY A 24 13.35 3.44 -19.73
N ARG A 25 13.48 2.28 -20.38
CA ARG A 25 13.15 0.95 -19.80
C ARG A 25 13.76 0.70 -18.44
N SER A 26 15.06 0.95 -18.26
CA SER A 26 15.75 0.67 -17.00
C SER A 26 15.22 1.53 -15.85
N ALA A 27 14.92 2.80 -16.10
CA ALA A 27 14.34 3.69 -15.10
C ALA A 27 12.92 3.25 -14.75
N PHE A 28 12.10 2.98 -15.76
CA PHE A 28 10.72 2.50 -15.59
C PHE A 28 10.66 1.22 -14.76
N VAL A 29 11.47 0.21 -15.12
CA VAL A 29 11.53 -1.07 -14.39
C VAL A 29 12.03 -0.85 -12.96
N SER A 30 13.06 -0.01 -12.76
CA SER A 30 13.59 0.28 -11.42
C SER A 30 12.54 0.90 -10.51
N GLU A 31 11.78 1.88 -11.00
CA GLU A 31 10.71 2.54 -10.26
C GLU A 31 9.56 1.58 -9.95
N ALA A 32 9.12 0.78 -10.93
CA ALA A 32 8.07 -0.21 -10.75
C ALA A 32 8.46 -1.27 -9.70
N VAL A 33 9.70 -1.77 -9.77
CA VAL A 33 10.22 -2.73 -8.79
C VAL A 33 10.32 -2.10 -7.40
N ALA A 34 10.80 -0.87 -7.29
CA ALA A 34 10.87 -0.16 -6.01
C ALA A 34 9.47 0.00 -5.37
N ALA A 35 8.47 0.37 -6.17
CA ALA A 35 7.09 0.50 -5.71
C ALA A 35 6.51 -0.85 -5.26
N LYS A 36 6.75 -1.93 -6.02
CA LYS A 36 6.30 -3.28 -5.67
C LYS A 36 6.96 -3.78 -4.39
N VAL A 37 8.28 -3.58 -4.23
CA VAL A 37 9.02 -3.96 -3.01
C VAL A 37 8.47 -3.22 -1.79
N LYS A 38 8.19 -1.91 -1.90
CA LYS A 38 7.60 -1.14 -0.80
C LYS A 38 6.24 -1.72 -0.37
N ARG A 39 5.35 -1.98 -1.33
CA ARG A 39 4.02 -2.58 -1.07
C ARG A 39 4.14 -3.95 -0.42
N GLU A 40 5.06 -4.78 -0.91
CA GLU A 40 5.27 -6.13 -0.39
C GLU A 40 5.84 -6.14 1.04
N ARG A 41 6.75 -5.20 1.36
CA ARG A 41 7.23 -5.01 2.74
C ARG A 41 6.11 -4.60 3.67
N LEU A 42 5.25 -3.67 3.25
CA LEU A 42 4.09 -3.26 4.04
C LEU A 42 3.15 -4.45 4.29
N ARG A 43 2.77 -5.17 3.23
CA ARG A 43 1.90 -6.36 3.32
C ARG A 43 2.42 -7.37 4.35
N ARG A 44 3.69 -7.75 4.23
CA ARG A 44 4.35 -8.69 5.16
C ARG A 44 4.42 -8.18 6.59
N THR A 45 4.57 -6.87 6.79
CA THR A 45 4.57 -6.30 8.14
C THR A 45 3.17 -6.37 8.73
N LEU A 46 2.14 -5.94 8.01
CA LEU A 46 0.75 -6.01 8.47
C LEU A 46 0.33 -7.45 8.81
N GLU A 47 0.72 -8.42 7.98
CA GLU A 47 0.47 -9.85 8.25
C GLU A 47 1.16 -10.32 9.53
N ARG A 48 2.44 -9.98 9.71
CA ARG A 48 3.21 -10.36 10.91
C ARG A 48 2.72 -9.69 12.19
N THR A 49 2.19 -8.46 12.09
CA THR A 49 1.71 -7.70 13.24
C THR A 49 0.19 -7.81 13.43
N ARG A 50 -0.47 -8.71 12.70
CA ARG A 50 -1.92 -8.90 12.83
C ARG A 50 -2.27 -9.30 14.26
N GLY A 51 -3.16 -8.54 14.88
CA GLY A 51 -3.60 -8.79 16.25
C GLY A 51 -2.56 -8.45 17.32
N ALA A 52 -1.45 -7.77 16.99
CA ALA A 52 -0.40 -7.42 17.95
C ALA A 52 -0.91 -6.56 19.13
N LEU A 53 -2.07 -5.90 18.97
CA LEU A 53 -2.70 -5.05 20.00
C LEU A 53 -3.96 -5.69 20.59
N ALA A 54 -4.39 -6.86 20.11
CA ALA A 54 -5.59 -7.52 20.60
C ALA A 54 -5.40 -7.92 22.07
N GLY A 55 -6.34 -7.53 22.93
CA GLY A 55 -6.26 -7.78 24.37
C GLY A 55 -5.22 -6.94 25.11
N THR A 56 -4.62 -5.93 24.47
CA THR A 56 -3.70 -5.00 25.16
C THR A 56 -4.52 -4.00 26.00
N PRO A 57 -4.22 -3.83 27.30
CA PRO A 57 -4.94 -2.89 28.15
C PRO A 57 -4.91 -1.46 27.59
N GLY A 58 -6.07 -0.80 27.54
CA GLY A 58 -6.22 0.57 27.02
C GLY A 58 -6.31 0.69 25.49
N TRP A 59 -6.24 -0.42 24.75
CA TRP A 59 -6.55 -0.46 23.32
C TRP A 59 -7.98 -0.93 23.07
N MET A 60 -8.68 -0.25 22.17
CA MET A 60 -10.02 -0.64 21.75
C MET A 60 -10.00 -1.98 21.02
N ASP A 61 -10.98 -2.82 21.28
CA ASP A 61 -11.25 -3.98 20.44
C ASP A 61 -11.89 -3.58 19.09
N PRO A 62 -12.01 -4.51 18.13
CA PRO A 62 -12.55 -4.19 16.80
C PRO A 62 -13.96 -3.61 16.81
N ASP A 63 -14.84 -4.07 17.71
CA ASP A 63 -16.23 -3.63 17.78
C ASP A 63 -16.31 -2.23 18.41
N GLU A 64 -15.55 -1.99 19.48
CA GLU A 64 -15.39 -0.66 20.08
C GLU A 64 -14.86 0.36 19.07
N SER A 65 -13.83 -0.04 18.31
CA SER A 65 -13.25 0.80 17.25
C SER A 65 -14.27 1.13 16.17
N TYR A 66 -15.10 0.17 15.77
CA TYR A 66 -16.15 0.38 14.77
C TYR A 66 -17.22 1.36 15.25
N VAL A 67 -17.71 1.20 16.49
CA VAL A 67 -18.69 2.11 17.10
C VAL A 67 -18.12 3.53 17.18
N TRP A 68 -16.88 3.68 17.64
CA TRP A 68 -16.21 4.97 17.73
C TRP A 68 -16.10 5.67 16.36
N VAL A 69 -15.63 4.97 15.31
CA VAL A 69 -15.53 5.55 13.96
C VAL A 69 -16.91 5.97 13.44
N ARG A 70 -17.98 5.20 13.71
CA ARG A 70 -19.32 5.56 13.26
C ARG A 70 -19.83 6.83 13.95
N ALA A 71 -19.66 6.93 15.27
CA ALA A 71 -20.09 8.10 16.04
C ALA A 71 -19.41 9.41 15.57
N GLN A 72 -18.19 9.33 15.05
CA GLN A 72 -17.48 10.51 14.48
C GLN A 72 -17.99 10.93 13.09
N ARG A 73 -18.82 10.11 12.43
CA ARG A 73 -19.36 10.39 11.08
C ARG A 73 -20.80 10.85 11.09
N GLU A 74 -21.49 10.76 12.22
CA GLU A 74 -22.79 11.37 12.40
C GLU A 74 -22.57 12.89 12.52
N PRO A 75 -23.26 13.72 11.71
CA PRO A 75 -23.15 15.17 11.84
C PRO A 75 -23.59 15.55 13.26
N GLU A 76 -22.86 16.47 13.89
CA GLU A 76 -23.30 17.15 15.11
C GLU A 76 -24.49 18.05 14.74
N ASP A 77 -25.67 17.44 14.60
CA ASP A 77 -26.90 18.19 14.48
C ASP A 77 -27.24 18.77 15.87
N GLU A 78 -27.02 20.08 15.96
CA GLU A 78 -27.82 21.03 16.75
C GLU A 78 -27.50 21.17 18.25
N ALA A 79 -26.53 22.03 18.55
CA ALA A 79 -26.54 22.86 19.76
C ALA A 79 -26.35 24.34 19.36
N ALA A 80 -27.36 24.88 18.68
CA ALA A 80 -27.54 26.31 18.53
C ALA A 80 -29.01 26.64 18.85
N ASP A 81 -29.29 26.76 20.14
CA ASP A 81 -30.44 27.52 20.67
C ASP A 81 -29.94 28.33 21.88
#